data_AF-A0A0F8Z7G3-F1
#
_entry.id   AF-A0A0F8Z7G3-F1
#
_cell.length_a   1.000
_cell.length_b   1.000
_cell.length_c   1.000
_cell.angle_alpha   90.00
_cell.angle_beta   90.00
_cell.angle_gamma   90.00
#
_symmetry.space_group_name_H-M   'P 1'
#
loop_
_entity.id
_entity.type
_entity.pdbx_description
1 polymer ?
#
loop_
_entity_poly.entity_id
_entity_poly.type
_entity_poly.pdbx_seq_one_letter_code
_entity_poly.pdbx_strand_id
1 'polypeptide(L)'
;IFQLVKENNTETIESLRKDFKDYWLVTSTRIIYNENNLSAKIIHNADSNVVKQTVINLKEIPVCRPAYIKELLETDAGLSYIRALIDDTKATKEQIINFFVALSGKKDKNIRLWTPDQSSRNSKQVRSVELDFNGFGRFDVYGYCWFDYDDGLSRGVIVNSAKQTKFFSNKAIFDTEEKTITIPMKRELLKDIEKKQSKKGKIKIDWNLKVKLK
;
A
#
# COMPACT_ATOMS: atom_id res chain seq x y z
N ILE A 1 -2.23 -0.98 0.75
CA ILE A 1 -1.27 0.01 1.30
C ILE A 1 0.00 0.06 0.46
N PHE A 2 0.75 -1.03 0.30
CA PHE A 2 1.97 -1.03 -0.52
C PHE A 2 1.75 -0.58 -1.98
N GLN A 3 0.59 -0.92 -2.55
CA GLN A 3 0.17 -0.42 -3.86
C GLN A 3 0.04 1.11 -3.92
N LEU A 4 -0.41 1.77 -2.85
CA LEU A 4 -0.57 3.23 -2.84
C LEU A 4 0.75 3.96 -3.00
N VAL A 5 1.80 3.44 -2.36
CA VAL A 5 3.15 3.99 -2.46
C VAL A 5 3.68 3.79 -3.88
N LYS A 6 3.47 2.60 -4.48
CA LYS A 6 3.83 2.34 -5.88
C LYS A 6 3.09 3.24 -6.86
N GLU A 7 1.84 3.61 -6.56
CA GLU A 7 1.01 4.52 -7.37
C GLU A 7 1.26 6.00 -7.08
N ASN A 8 2.14 6.32 -6.12
CA ASN A 8 2.41 7.67 -5.64
C ASN A 8 1.12 8.42 -5.25
N ASN A 9 0.18 7.73 -4.60
CA ASN A 9 -1.10 8.29 -4.19
C ASN A 9 -0.95 9.04 -2.85
N THR A 10 -0.32 10.20 -2.92
CA THR A 10 0.08 11.01 -1.75
C THR A 10 -1.11 11.36 -0.87
N GLU A 11 -2.25 11.76 -1.45
CA GLU A 11 -3.46 12.13 -0.69
C GLU A 11 -3.95 10.97 0.19
N THR A 12 -4.02 9.76 -0.37
CA THR A 12 -4.46 8.58 0.40
C THR A 12 -3.43 8.19 1.45
N ILE A 13 -2.13 8.35 1.16
CA ILE A 13 -1.06 8.10 2.13
C ILE A 13 -1.15 9.08 3.30
N GLU A 14 -1.34 10.37 3.06
CA GLU A 14 -1.51 11.36 4.14
C GLU A 14 -2.78 11.10 4.96
N SER A 15 -3.89 10.72 4.31
CA SER A 15 -5.11 10.30 5.01
C SER A 15 -4.85 9.11 5.93
N LEU A 16 -4.18 8.06 5.41
CA LEU A 16 -3.82 6.89 6.23
C LEU A 16 -2.96 7.28 7.44
N ARG A 17 -1.96 8.14 7.27
CA ARG A 17 -1.12 8.58 8.38
C ARG A 17 -1.91 9.35 9.42
N LYS A 18 -2.93 10.12 9.01
CA LYS A 18 -3.81 10.84 9.93
C LYS A 18 -4.72 9.89 10.71
N ASP A 19 -5.30 8.91 10.03
CA ASP A 19 -6.23 7.94 10.61
C ASP A 19 -5.53 7.00 11.61
N PHE A 20 -4.28 6.64 11.34
CA PHE A 20 -3.51 5.67 12.13
C PHE A 20 -2.34 6.29 12.91
N LYS A 21 -2.33 7.61 13.09
CA LYS A 21 -1.19 8.38 13.64
C LYS A 21 -0.57 7.77 14.91
N ASP A 22 -1.42 7.24 15.80
CA ASP A 22 -1.03 6.64 17.08
C ASP A 22 -1.54 5.20 17.23
N TYR A 23 -1.99 4.57 16.13
CA TYR A 23 -2.63 3.26 16.14
C TYR A 23 -2.01 2.31 15.10
N TRP A 24 -2.23 1.02 15.31
CA TRP A 24 -1.74 -0.02 14.43
C TRP A 24 -2.67 -0.23 13.24
N LEU A 25 -2.08 -0.50 12.09
CA LEU A 25 -2.78 -0.88 10.87
C LEU A 25 -2.43 -2.32 10.51
N VAL A 26 -3.39 -3.22 10.74
CA VAL A 26 -3.28 -4.61 10.31
C VAL A 26 -3.50 -4.69 8.79
N THR A 27 -2.49 -5.19 8.07
CA THR A 27 -2.58 -5.32 6.62
C THR A 27 -3.24 -6.64 6.21
N SER A 28 -3.63 -6.76 4.94
CA SER A 28 -4.05 -8.04 4.34
C SER A 28 -2.89 -8.99 4.04
N THR A 29 -1.68 -8.71 4.52
CA THR A 29 -0.50 -9.56 4.32
C THR A 29 -0.33 -10.51 5.52
N ARG A 30 -0.23 -11.80 5.24
CA ARG A 30 0.01 -12.87 6.23
C ARG A 30 1.38 -13.47 6.02
N ILE A 31 2.10 -13.75 7.11
CA ILE A 31 3.33 -14.54 7.10
C ILE A 31 3.04 -15.87 7.77
N ILE A 32 3.37 -16.97 7.09
CA ILE A 32 3.30 -18.33 7.62
C ILE A 32 4.74 -18.79 7.82
N TYR A 33 5.21 -18.74 9.07
CA TYR A 33 6.53 -19.19 9.47
C TYR A 33 6.61 -20.71 9.56
N ASN A 34 7.77 -21.28 9.23
CA ASN A 34 8.04 -22.68 9.49
C ASN A 34 8.35 -22.90 10.98
N GLU A 35 7.79 -23.96 11.56
CA GLU A 35 8.01 -24.35 12.96
C GLU A 35 9.44 -24.78 13.28
N ASN A 36 10.16 -25.32 12.31
CA ASN A 36 11.42 -26.04 12.50
C ASN A 36 12.63 -25.26 11.97
N ASN A 37 12.42 -24.20 11.19
CA ASN A 37 13.49 -23.37 10.65
C ASN A 37 13.00 -21.94 10.31
N LEU A 38 13.91 -21.11 9.80
CA LEU A 38 13.62 -19.72 9.49
C LEU A 38 12.88 -19.49 8.15
N SER A 39 12.56 -20.54 7.39
CA SER A 39 11.79 -20.40 6.15
C SER A 39 10.37 -19.95 6.44
N ALA A 40 9.77 -19.29 5.46
CA ALA A 40 8.42 -18.78 5.60
C ALA A 40 7.77 -18.54 4.25
N LYS A 41 6.45 -18.33 4.28
CA LYS A 41 5.63 -17.97 3.14
C LYS A 41 4.90 -16.67 3.43
N ILE A 42 5.06 -15.67 2.58
CA ILE A 42 4.31 -14.41 2.63
C ILE A 42 3.14 -14.50 1.66
N ILE A 43 1.95 -14.14 2.13
CA ILE A 43 0.71 -14.14 1.36
C ILE A 43 0.14 -12.72 1.40
N HIS A 44 0.20 -12.01 0.28
CA HIS A 44 -0.49 -10.73 0.12
C HIS A 44 -1.96 -10.93 -0.25
N ASN A 45 -2.81 -9.99 0.19
CA ASN A 45 -4.25 -10.03 -0.04
C ASN A 45 -4.89 -11.32 0.48
N ALA A 46 -4.37 -11.84 1.59
CA ALA A 46 -4.87 -13.05 2.22
C ALA A 46 -6.39 -12.94 2.46
N ASP A 47 -7.09 -14.00 2.08
CA ASP A 47 -8.54 -14.19 2.12
C ASP A 47 -9.36 -13.13 1.32
N SER A 48 -8.73 -12.36 0.40
CA SER A 48 -9.46 -11.42 -0.46
C SER A 48 -10.24 -12.14 -1.57
N ASN A 49 -11.52 -11.79 -1.72
CA ASN A 49 -12.37 -12.22 -2.84
C ASN A 49 -12.35 -11.24 -4.02
N VAL A 50 -11.65 -10.10 -3.89
CA VAL A 50 -11.65 -9.02 -4.88
C VAL A 50 -10.31 -8.89 -5.59
N VAL A 51 -9.21 -9.09 -4.86
CA VAL A 51 -7.85 -9.01 -5.40
C VAL A 51 -7.22 -10.39 -5.32
N LYS A 52 -6.60 -10.84 -6.42
CA LYS A 52 -5.90 -12.12 -6.44
C LYS A 52 -4.78 -12.12 -5.38
N GLN A 53 -4.69 -13.23 -4.65
CA GLN A 53 -3.60 -13.46 -3.71
C GLN A 53 -2.27 -13.65 -4.43
N THR A 54 -1.22 -13.05 -3.87
CA THR A 54 0.16 -13.30 -4.27
C THR A 54 0.84 -14.06 -3.15
N VAL A 55 1.53 -15.15 -3.50
CA VAL A 55 2.23 -16.02 -2.55
C VAL A 55 3.71 -16.04 -2.90
N ILE A 56 4.55 -15.73 -1.91
CA ILE A 56 6.01 -15.68 -2.06
C ILE A 56 6.62 -16.57 -0.99
N ASN A 57 7.42 -17.56 -1.42
CA ASN A 57 8.15 -18.43 -0.51
C ASN A 57 9.57 -17.89 -0.30
N LEU A 58 9.99 -17.81 0.95
CA LEU A 58 11.31 -17.35 1.36
C LEU A 58 12.06 -18.49 2.04
N LYS A 59 13.33 -18.65 1.66
CA LYS A 59 14.24 -19.58 2.34
C LYS A 59 14.46 -19.18 3.80
N GLU A 60 14.43 -17.88 4.07
CA GLU A 60 14.71 -17.32 5.38
C GLU A 60 13.99 -15.98 5.57
N ILE A 61 13.36 -15.80 6.74
CA ILE A 61 13.04 -14.50 7.30
C ILE A 61 13.88 -14.34 8.58
N PRO A 62 14.77 -13.33 8.64
CA PRO A 62 15.63 -13.13 9.81
C PRO A 62 14.81 -12.80 11.05
N VAL A 63 15.38 -12.99 12.24
CA VAL A 63 14.78 -12.57 13.52
C VAL A 63 15.14 -11.11 13.79
N CYS A 64 14.14 -10.26 14.05
CA CYS A 64 14.32 -8.82 14.25
C CYS A 64 13.65 -8.39 15.56
N ARG A 65 14.39 -7.74 16.48
CA ARG A 65 13.89 -7.31 17.80
C ARG A 65 14.48 -6.00 18.35
N PRO A 66 14.00 -4.83 17.90
CA PRO A 66 13.89 -4.49 16.48
C PRO A 66 15.19 -4.64 15.71
N ALA A 67 15.11 -4.66 14.38
CA ALA A 67 16.22 -4.32 13.50
C ALA A 67 15.90 -3.02 12.73
N TYR A 68 16.89 -2.14 12.54
CA TYR A 68 16.71 -0.96 11.69
C TYR A 68 16.68 -1.37 10.22
N ILE A 69 15.89 -0.68 9.39
CA ILE A 69 15.75 -1.03 7.97
C ILE A 69 17.10 -1.08 7.25
N LYS A 70 18.01 -0.13 7.52
CA LYS A 70 19.33 -0.11 6.87
C LYS A 70 20.17 -1.34 7.21
N GLU A 71 20.26 -1.68 8.49
CA GLU A 71 20.99 -2.85 8.97
C GLU A 71 20.41 -4.15 8.39
N LEU A 72 19.08 -4.25 8.36
CA LEU A 72 18.40 -5.42 7.80
C LEU A 72 18.74 -5.62 6.32
N LEU A 73 18.78 -4.53 5.54
CA LEU A 73 19.06 -4.56 4.11
C LEU A 73 20.52 -4.90 3.78
N GLU A 74 21.43 -4.93 4.75
CA GLU A 74 22.81 -5.38 4.54
C GLU A 74 22.93 -6.90 4.44
N THR A 75 21.88 -7.65 4.76
CA THR A 75 21.86 -9.12 4.64
C THR A 75 21.02 -9.56 3.45
N ASP A 76 21.42 -10.66 2.79
CA ASP A 76 20.65 -11.23 1.67
C ASP A 76 19.26 -11.70 2.12
N ALA A 77 19.16 -12.28 3.32
CA ALA A 77 17.90 -12.71 3.91
C ALA A 77 16.98 -11.52 4.21
N GLY A 78 17.52 -10.45 4.81
CA GLY A 78 16.76 -9.22 5.07
C GLY A 78 16.31 -8.52 3.80
N LEU A 79 17.20 -8.37 2.80
CA LEU A 79 16.83 -7.79 1.51
C LEU A 79 15.75 -8.61 0.80
N SER A 80 15.88 -9.95 0.79
CA SER A 80 14.88 -10.85 0.19
C SER A 80 13.53 -10.76 0.91
N TYR A 81 13.56 -10.73 2.24
CA TYR A 81 12.36 -10.56 3.06
C TYR A 81 11.63 -9.26 2.73
N ILE A 82 12.34 -8.13 2.69
CA ILE A 82 11.71 -6.83 2.43
C ILE A 82 11.18 -6.74 1.01
N ARG A 83 11.92 -7.24 0.02
CA ARG A 83 11.46 -7.32 -1.38
C ARG A 83 10.17 -8.12 -1.50
N ALA A 84 10.09 -9.26 -0.81
CA ALA A 84 8.86 -10.03 -0.75
C ALA A 84 7.76 -9.24 -0.05
N LEU A 85 8.04 -8.57 1.06
CA LEU A 85 7.05 -7.80 1.82
C LEU A 85 6.42 -6.69 0.99
N ILE A 86 7.18 -5.98 0.17
CA ILE A 86 6.65 -4.91 -0.69
C ILE A 86 6.18 -5.42 -2.07
N ASP A 87 6.22 -6.73 -2.30
CA ASP A 87 5.93 -7.38 -3.59
C ASP A 87 6.72 -6.77 -4.76
N ASP A 88 8.03 -6.61 -4.57
CA ASP A 88 8.98 -6.15 -5.59
C ASP A 88 10.33 -6.86 -5.45
N THR A 89 10.50 -7.94 -6.22
CA THR A 89 11.69 -8.80 -6.16
C THR A 89 12.96 -8.12 -6.69
N LYS A 90 12.85 -6.98 -7.36
CA LYS A 90 13.98 -6.29 -8.00
C LYS A 90 14.33 -4.96 -7.33
N ALA A 91 13.52 -4.50 -6.38
CA ALA A 91 13.75 -3.25 -5.67
C ALA A 91 15.17 -3.17 -5.10
N THR A 92 15.84 -2.05 -5.33
CA THR A 92 17.14 -1.75 -4.72
C THR A 92 16.96 -1.37 -3.24
N LYS A 93 18.04 -1.42 -2.46
CA LYS A 93 18.03 -0.97 -1.05
C LYS A 93 17.50 0.47 -0.93
N GLU A 94 17.92 1.34 -1.83
CA GLU A 94 17.48 2.74 -1.87
C GLU A 94 15.97 2.85 -2.17
N GLN A 95 15.47 2.13 -3.18
CA GLN A 95 14.04 2.12 -3.51
C GLN A 95 13.20 1.62 -2.32
N ILE A 96 13.67 0.61 -1.61
CA ILE A 96 13.03 0.09 -0.40
C ILE A 96 12.98 1.15 0.72
N ILE A 97 14.10 1.82 0.98
CA ILE A 97 14.15 2.88 2.00
C ILE A 97 13.20 4.00 1.63
N ASN A 98 13.25 4.48 0.38
CA ASN A 98 12.38 5.54 -0.12
C ASN A 98 10.90 5.12 -0.04
N PHE A 99 10.59 3.85 -0.31
CA PHE A 99 9.24 3.32 -0.16
C PHE A 99 8.74 3.45 1.28
N PHE A 100 9.50 3.03 2.29
CA PHE A 100 9.04 3.11 3.68
C PHE A 100 9.06 4.54 4.23
N VAL A 101 9.99 5.39 3.79
CA VAL A 101 9.98 6.83 4.09
C VAL A 101 8.72 7.47 3.51
N ALA A 102 8.39 7.18 2.26
CA ALA A 102 7.18 7.66 1.60
C ALA A 102 5.90 7.08 2.19
N LEU A 103 5.92 5.86 2.73
CA LEU A 103 4.76 5.31 3.43
C LEU A 103 4.54 6.00 4.78
N SER A 104 5.61 6.07 5.57
CA SER A 104 5.54 6.44 6.99
C SER A 104 5.61 7.94 7.26
N GLY A 105 6.18 8.72 6.33
CA GLY A 105 6.56 10.11 6.57
C GLY A 105 7.71 10.27 7.56
N LYS A 106 8.38 9.18 7.97
CA LYS A 106 9.50 9.19 8.91
C LYS A 106 10.84 9.09 8.17
N LYS A 107 11.91 9.50 8.84
CA LYS A 107 13.28 9.29 8.36
C LYS A 107 13.65 7.81 8.45
N ASP A 108 14.49 7.36 7.53
CA ASP A 108 15.04 6.01 7.47
C ASP A 108 15.56 5.45 8.80
N LYS A 109 16.29 6.26 9.58
CA LYS A 109 16.82 5.88 10.91
C LYS A 109 15.73 5.56 11.96
N ASN A 110 14.49 5.93 11.67
CA ASN A 110 13.34 5.71 12.55
C ASN A 110 12.43 4.58 12.07
N ILE A 111 12.84 3.86 11.01
CA ILE A 111 12.09 2.74 10.44
C ILE A 111 12.69 1.44 10.95
N ARG A 112 11.86 0.61 11.57
CA ARG A 112 12.29 -0.61 12.26
C ARG A 112 11.37 -1.78 11.94
N LEU A 113 11.91 -2.98 12.09
CA LEU A 113 11.22 -4.22 11.80
C LEU A 113 11.28 -5.19 12.97
N TRP A 114 10.19 -5.94 13.14
CA TRP A 114 10.06 -6.98 14.14
C TRP A 114 9.58 -8.28 13.50
N THR A 115 10.25 -9.37 13.83
CA THR A 115 9.87 -10.73 13.43
C THR A 115 10.11 -11.66 14.61
N PRO A 116 9.32 -12.74 14.74
CA PRO A 116 9.41 -13.65 15.88
C PRO A 116 10.71 -14.45 15.87
N ASP A 117 11.16 -14.83 17.07
CA ASP A 117 12.20 -15.85 17.23
C ASP A 117 11.63 -17.24 16.88
N GLN A 118 12.50 -18.25 16.79
CA GLN A 118 12.07 -19.59 16.38
C GLN A 118 11.08 -20.22 17.36
N SER A 119 11.20 -19.94 18.67
CA SER A 119 10.27 -20.44 19.68
C SER A 119 8.85 -19.89 19.47
N SER A 120 8.73 -18.58 19.20
CA SER A 120 7.45 -17.95 18.86
C SER A 120 6.88 -18.45 17.52
N ARG A 121 7.74 -18.71 16.52
CA ARG A 121 7.32 -19.32 15.24
C ARG A 121 6.78 -20.72 15.42
N ASN A 122 7.42 -21.54 16.25
CA ASN A 122 7.01 -22.90 16.56
C ASN A 122 5.64 -22.93 17.25
N SER A 123 5.46 -22.12 18.30
CA SER A 123 4.20 -22.08 19.04
C SER A 123 3.02 -21.51 18.24
N LYS A 124 3.26 -20.53 17.36
CA LYS A 124 2.23 -19.92 16.51
C LYS A 124 2.82 -19.42 15.19
N GLN A 125 2.67 -20.22 14.15
CA GLN A 125 3.28 -20.02 12.83
C GLN A 125 2.69 -18.86 12.01
N VAL A 126 1.40 -18.56 12.22
CA VAL A 126 0.64 -17.66 11.34
C VAL A 126 0.55 -16.27 11.97
N ARG A 127 1.09 -15.26 11.28
CA ARG A 127 1.18 -13.86 11.72
C ARG A 127 0.62 -12.90 10.69
N SER A 128 0.09 -11.77 11.14
CA SER A 128 -0.24 -10.63 10.28
C SER A 128 0.97 -9.73 10.12
N VAL A 129 1.01 -8.98 9.02
CA VAL A 129 1.88 -7.81 8.91
C VAL A 129 1.10 -6.59 9.39
N GLU A 130 1.68 -5.88 10.35
CA GLU A 130 1.10 -4.67 10.94
C GLU A 130 2.06 -3.50 10.77
N LEU A 131 1.47 -2.32 10.59
CA LEU A 131 2.20 -1.06 10.48
C LEU A 131 1.82 -0.18 11.66
N ASP A 132 2.79 0.22 12.46
CA ASP A 132 2.60 1.15 13.57
C ASP A 132 3.26 2.49 13.22
N PHE A 133 2.44 3.54 13.18
CA PHE A 133 2.86 4.90 12.81
C PHE A 133 3.26 5.78 14.00
N ASN A 134 3.33 5.18 15.20
CA ASN A 134 3.66 5.74 16.50
C ASN A 134 4.08 7.23 16.52
N GLY A 135 3.32 8.03 17.27
CA GLY A 135 3.60 9.44 17.57
C GLY A 135 4.99 9.73 18.17
N PHE A 136 5.69 8.76 18.75
CA PHE A 136 7.07 8.90 19.26
C PHE A 136 8.16 9.01 18.17
N GLY A 137 7.78 9.45 16.97
CA GLY A 137 8.70 9.73 15.86
C GLY A 137 9.23 8.50 15.12
N ARG A 138 8.66 7.32 15.37
CA ARG A 138 9.08 6.03 14.81
C ARG A 138 8.05 5.45 13.85
N PHE A 139 8.47 4.47 13.06
CA PHE A 139 7.58 3.66 12.22
C PHE A 139 8.05 2.22 12.25
N ASP A 140 7.15 1.35 12.68
CA ASP A 140 7.48 -0.03 13.01
C ASP A 140 6.66 -0.98 12.13
N VAL A 141 7.34 -1.94 11.51
CA VAL A 141 6.72 -2.98 10.68
C VAL A 141 6.81 -4.31 11.41
N TYR A 142 5.67 -4.83 11.85
CA TYR A 142 5.59 -6.05 12.64
C TYR A 142 5.17 -7.22 11.76
N GLY A 143 5.98 -8.29 11.74
CA GLY A 143 5.56 -9.65 11.36
C GLY A 143 5.39 -10.56 12.58
N TYR A 144 5.24 -9.96 13.78
CA TYR A 144 5.32 -10.64 15.08
C TYR A 144 3.96 -10.98 15.68
N CYS A 145 2.97 -10.11 15.47
CA CYS A 145 1.69 -10.16 16.17
C CYS A 145 0.76 -11.25 15.62
N TRP A 146 -0.02 -11.84 16.53
CA TRP A 146 -0.98 -12.89 16.20
C TRP A 146 -2.35 -12.30 15.83
N PHE A 147 -3.10 -13.03 15.02
CA PHE A 147 -4.45 -12.68 14.56
C PHE A 147 -5.50 -12.50 15.68
N ASP A 148 -5.21 -12.91 16.91
CA ASP A 148 -6.19 -13.04 18.00
C ASP A 148 -5.85 -12.17 19.23
N TYR A 149 -4.65 -11.58 19.32
CA TYR A 149 -4.18 -11.05 20.60
C TYR A 149 -4.82 -9.71 21.01
N ASP A 150 -5.38 -8.93 20.08
CA ASP A 150 -6.16 -7.71 20.38
C ASP A 150 -7.13 -7.39 19.22
N ASP A 151 -8.36 -7.00 19.58
CA ASP A 151 -9.54 -6.78 18.73
C ASP A 151 -9.33 -5.88 17.49
N GLY A 152 -9.14 -6.49 16.31
CA GLY A 152 -9.13 -5.72 15.05
C GLY A 152 -9.13 -6.54 13.76
N LEU A 153 -10.33 -6.86 13.24
CA LEU A 153 -10.51 -7.55 11.94
C LEU A 153 -10.40 -6.62 10.71
N SER A 154 -9.95 -5.38 10.87
CA SER A 154 -9.87 -4.39 9.79
C SER A 154 -8.76 -4.72 8.80
N ARG A 155 -9.05 -5.65 7.88
CA ARG A 155 -8.21 -6.00 6.75
C ARG A 155 -8.32 -4.89 5.71
N GLY A 156 -7.45 -3.90 5.78
CA GLY A 156 -7.40 -2.81 4.81
C GLY A 156 -6.99 -3.31 3.41
N VAL A 157 -7.94 -3.88 2.65
CA VAL A 157 -7.79 -4.00 1.20
C VAL A 157 -8.25 -2.69 0.61
N ILE A 158 -7.29 -1.86 0.23
CA ILE A 158 -7.60 -0.70 -0.61
C ILE A 158 -7.81 -1.25 -2.01
N VAL A 159 -9.06 -1.58 -2.30
CA VAL A 159 -9.52 -1.87 -3.64
C VAL A 159 -9.55 -0.53 -4.35
N ASN A 160 -8.70 -0.33 -5.35
CA ASN A 160 -8.92 0.72 -6.34
C ASN A 160 -10.36 0.56 -6.83
N SER A 161 -11.24 1.51 -6.48
CA SER A 161 -12.68 1.38 -6.69
C SER A 161 -12.93 0.86 -8.11
N ALA A 162 -13.73 -0.20 -8.21
CA ALA A 162 -13.96 -0.97 -9.42
C ALA A 162 -14.11 -0.06 -10.63
N LYS A 163 -13.06 0.04 -11.46
CA LYS A 163 -13.00 0.98 -12.60
C LYS A 163 -13.83 2.23 -12.32
N GLN A 164 -13.45 3.06 -11.33
CA GLN A 164 -13.75 4.47 -11.52
C GLN A 164 -13.18 4.81 -12.89
N THR A 165 -14.07 5.08 -13.83
CA THR A 165 -13.73 5.51 -15.18
C THR A 165 -12.61 6.52 -15.01
N LYS A 166 -11.41 6.19 -15.53
CA LYS A 166 -10.20 7.02 -15.59
C LYS A 166 -10.40 8.34 -16.35
N PHE A 167 -11.62 8.88 -16.34
CA PHE A 167 -12.01 10.13 -16.94
C PHE A 167 -11.47 11.30 -16.14
N PHE A 168 -11.39 11.17 -14.82
CA PHE A 168 -10.71 12.12 -13.94
C PHE A 168 -9.32 11.61 -13.57
N SER A 169 -8.44 11.42 -14.57
CA SER A 169 -7.03 11.19 -14.28
C SER A 169 -6.39 12.49 -13.78
N ASN A 170 -5.90 12.51 -12.53
CA ASN A 170 -4.85 13.31 -11.87
C ASN A 170 -4.60 14.79 -12.26
N LYS A 171 -5.47 15.44 -13.04
CA LYS A 171 -5.21 16.77 -13.63
C LYS A 171 -6.49 17.61 -13.80
N ALA A 172 -7.61 17.18 -13.23
CA ALA A 172 -8.77 18.06 -13.15
C ALA A 172 -8.47 19.15 -12.11
N ILE A 173 -8.54 20.41 -12.52
CA ILE A 173 -8.32 21.56 -11.63
C ILE A 173 -9.69 22.07 -11.22
N PHE A 174 -9.95 22.05 -9.91
CA PHE A 174 -11.14 22.64 -9.31
C PHE A 174 -10.74 24.02 -8.81
N ASP A 175 -11.25 25.06 -9.45
CA ASP A 175 -11.09 26.43 -8.99
C ASP A 175 -12.32 26.79 -8.16
N THR A 176 -12.15 26.78 -6.85
CA THR A 176 -13.25 27.05 -5.90
C THR A 176 -13.59 28.53 -5.79
N GLU A 177 -12.69 29.43 -6.17
CA GLU A 177 -12.92 30.87 -6.17
C GLU A 177 -13.77 31.26 -7.38
N GLU A 178 -13.40 30.76 -8.55
CA GLU A 178 -14.12 30.99 -9.81
C GLU A 178 -15.31 30.04 -10.02
N LYS A 179 -15.48 29.03 -9.15
CA LYS A 179 -16.46 27.95 -9.27
C LYS A 179 -16.38 27.23 -10.62
N THR A 180 -15.17 27.04 -11.13
CA THR A 180 -14.93 26.36 -12.42
C THR A 180 -14.22 25.02 -12.25
N ILE A 181 -14.41 24.15 -13.24
CA ILE A 181 -13.73 22.85 -13.32
C ILE A 181 -13.02 22.77 -14.67
N THR A 182 -11.70 22.65 -14.65
CA THR A 182 -10.90 22.43 -15.85
C THR A 182 -10.56 20.95 -15.98
N ILE A 183 -11.05 20.30 -17.04
CA ILE A 183 -10.83 18.88 -17.29
C ILE A 183 -9.90 18.72 -18.50
N PRO A 184 -8.74 18.07 -18.36
CA PRO A 184 -7.86 17.81 -19.49
C PRO A 184 -8.50 16.75 -20.41
N MET A 185 -8.83 17.16 -21.63
CA MET A 185 -9.45 16.30 -22.62
C MET A 185 -8.40 15.64 -23.53
N LYS A 186 -8.69 14.41 -23.97
CA LYS A 186 -7.88 13.75 -25.01
C LYS A 186 -7.95 14.55 -26.31
N ARG A 187 -6.83 14.67 -27.02
CA ARG A 187 -6.69 15.46 -28.27
C ARG A 187 -7.68 15.05 -29.36
N GLU A 188 -8.10 13.79 -29.40
CA GLU A 188 -9.11 13.28 -30.34
C GLU A 188 -10.51 13.86 -30.07
N LEU A 189 -10.88 13.98 -28.79
CA LEU A 189 -12.14 14.58 -28.36
C LEU A 189 -12.18 16.09 -28.63
N LEU A 190 -11.04 16.78 -28.48
CA LEU A 190 -10.90 18.20 -28.86
C LEU A 190 -11.15 18.40 -30.37
N LYS A 191 -10.56 17.55 -31.22
CA LYS A 191 -10.76 17.62 -32.68
C LYS A 191 -12.21 17.39 -33.09
N ASP A 192 -12.91 16.46 -32.44
CA ASP A 192 -14.33 16.21 -32.71
C ASP A 192 -15.23 17.37 -32.27
N ILE A 193 -14.87 18.05 -31.17
CA ILE A 193 -15.57 19.25 -30.71
C ILE A 193 -15.34 20.41 -31.67
N GLU A 194 -14.09 20.69 -32.06
CA GLU A 194 -13.73 21.73 -33.04
C GLU A 194 -14.45 21.51 -34.39
N LYS A 195 -14.51 20.25 -34.85
CA LYS A 195 -15.20 19.86 -36.09
C LYS A 195 -16.73 20.05 -36.01
N LYS A 196 -17.33 19.91 -34.83
CA LYS A 196 -18.78 20.11 -34.64
C LYS A 196 -19.14 21.59 -34.37
N GLN A 197 -18.27 22.35 -33.70
CA GLN A 197 -18.42 23.79 -33.50
C GLN A 197 -18.28 24.59 -34.80
N SER A 198 -17.32 24.22 -35.66
CA SER A 198 -17.16 24.83 -36.99
C SER A 198 -18.39 24.68 -37.90
N LYS A 199 -19.28 23.73 -37.58
CA LYS A 199 -20.57 23.53 -38.25
C LYS A 199 -21.75 24.19 -37.54
N LYS A 200 -21.51 25.07 -36.57
CA LYS A 200 -22.51 25.71 -35.69
C LYS A 200 -23.49 24.73 -35.02
N GLY A 201 -23.08 23.48 -34.83
CA GLY A 201 -23.89 22.46 -34.17
C GLY A 201 -23.84 22.62 -32.64
N LYS A 202 -24.99 22.48 -31.97
CA LYS A 202 -25.00 22.31 -30.51
C LYS A 202 -24.33 20.99 -30.16
N ILE A 203 -23.31 21.04 -29.31
CA ILE A 203 -22.64 19.84 -28.82
C ILE A 203 -23.27 19.49 -27.47
N LYS A 204 -24.16 18.49 -27.47
CA LYS A 204 -24.62 17.86 -26.24
C LYS A 204 -23.63 16.76 -25.89
N ILE A 205 -22.94 16.93 -24.76
CA ILE A 205 -22.13 15.86 -24.17
C ILE A 205 -23.01 15.21 -23.11
N ASP A 206 -23.60 14.05 -23.43
CA ASP A 206 -24.39 13.29 -22.46
C ASP A 206 -23.43 12.59 -21.48
N TRP A 207 -23.41 13.09 -20.24
CA TRP A 207 -22.66 12.49 -19.15
C TRP A 207 -23.60 11.61 -18.33
N ASN A 208 -23.61 10.30 -18.61
CA ASN A 208 -24.32 9.34 -17.76
C ASN A 208 -23.52 9.09 -16.46
N LEU A 209 -23.64 10.01 -15.50
CA LEU A 209 -23.13 9.84 -14.15
C LEU A 209 -24.06 8.89 -13.38
N LYS A 210 -23.79 7.58 -13.46
CA LYS A 210 -24.44 6.59 -12.58
C LYS A 210 -23.81 6.68 -11.19
N VAL A 211 -24.36 7.53 -10.34
CA VAL A 211 -24.02 7.57 -8.91
C VAL A 211 -24.78 6.43 -8.23
N LYS A 212 -24.07 5.38 -7.81
CA LYS A 212 -24.65 4.34 -6.94
C LYS A 212 -24.22 4.65 -5.52
N LEU A 213 -25.08 5.37 -4.79
CA LEU A 213 -24.95 5.50 -3.33
C LEU A 213 -25.15 4.10 -2.73
N LYS A 214 -24.17 3.63 -1.97
CA LYS A 214 -24.25 2.45 -1.10
C LYS A 214 -23.95 2.90 0.31
#